data_AF-A0A7G9FQR3-F1
#
_entry.id   AF-A0A7G9FQR3-F1
#
_cell.length_a   1.000
_cell.length_b   1.000
_cell.length_c   1.000
_cell.angle_alpha   90.00
_cell.angle_beta   90.00
_cell.angle_gamma   90.00
#
_symmetry.space_group_name_H-M   'P 1'
#
loop_
_entity.id
_entity.type
_entity.pdbx_description
1 polymer ?
#
loop_
_entity_poly.entity_id
_entity_poly.type
_entity_poly.pdbx_seq_one_letter_code
_entity_poly.pdbx_strand_id
1 'polypeptide(L)'
;MTCLEAQSNIMAFIEKKLPDDVIPDFVKHMRYCKNCREELEIYYTLIVGMHQVDNNQELSQNFAKDLENELNRLEHRVKQAKRFKFSTFGLVFGVAVVFLFFVYNQCLDKVYNIEQRMKLEAQGDTYFYDTFGSEMSVCLNDIVQEVQIAQKPKESTFYEKLREYQLTHPESEETESDE
;
A
#
# COMPACT_ATOMS: atom_id res chain seq x y z
N MET A 1 0.26 40.28 -15.75
CA MET A 1 -0.73 41.37 -15.60
C MET A 1 -0.64 42.44 -16.69
N THR A 2 -1.77 43.13 -16.95
CA THR A 2 -1.88 44.29 -17.87
C THR A 2 -1.57 45.63 -17.17
N CYS A 3 -1.35 46.73 -17.90
CA CYS A 3 -1.05 48.04 -17.29
C CYS A 3 -2.20 48.57 -16.40
N LEU A 4 -3.46 48.43 -16.84
CA LEU A 4 -4.64 48.82 -16.06
C LEU A 4 -4.73 48.06 -14.73
N GLU A 5 -4.51 46.76 -14.80
CA GLU A 5 -4.49 45.88 -13.62
C GLU A 5 -3.32 46.25 -12.70
N ALA A 6 -2.14 46.50 -13.24
CA ALA A 6 -0.97 46.95 -12.49
C ALA A 6 -1.25 48.27 -11.75
N GLN A 7 -1.84 49.25 -12.45
CA GLN A 7 -2.20 50.56 -11.90
C GLN A 7 -3.20 50.43 -10.74
N SER A 8 -4.26 49.63 -10.91
CA SER A 8 -5.25 49.41 -9.84
C SER A 8 -4.65 48.78 -8.57
N ASN A 9 -3.55 48.03 -8.71
CA ASN A 9 -2.86 47.36 -7.62
C ASN A 9 -1.79 48.22 -6.93
N ILE A 10 -1.49 49.44 -7.42
CA ILE A 10 -0.49 50.33 -6.82
C ILE A 10 -0.83 50.66 -5.36
N MET A 11 -2.08 51.07 -5.09
CA MET A 11 -2.49 51.39 -3.71
C MET A 11 -2.45 50.16 -2.80
N ALA A 12 -2.88 49.00 -3.30
CA ALA A 12 -2.80 47.75 -2.55
C ALA A 12 -1.34 47.35 -2.22
N PHE A 13 -0.39 47.66 -3.11
CA PHE A 13 1.04 47.50 -2.85
C PHE A 13 1.53 48.45 -1.74
N ILE A 14 1.20 49.75 -1.81
CA ILE A 14 1.64 50.76 -0.82
C ILE A 14 1.08 50.44 0.57
N GLU A 15 -0.17 50.00 0.65
CA GLU A 15 -0.81 49.56 1.90
C GLU A 15 -0.37 48.16 2.37
N LYS A 16 0.51 47.48 1.64
CA LYS A 16 0.98 46.10 1.92
C LYS A 16 -0.15 45.06 1.96
N LYS A 17 -1.24 45.30 1.22
CA LYS A 17 -2.42 44.41 1.10
C LYS A 17 -2.48 43.63 -0.22
N LEU A 18 -1.40 43.67 -1.01
CA LEU A 18 -1.35 42.96 -2.29
C LEU A 18 -1.32 41.44 -2.06
N PRO A 19 -2.19 40.65 -2.72
CA PRO A 19 -2.25 39.20 -2.54
C PRO A 19 -1.00 38.51 -3.08
N ASP A 20 -0.56 37.45 -2.40
CA ASP A 20 0.67 36.69 -2.69
C ASP A 20 0.70 36.09 -4.11
N ASP A 21 -0.46 35.78 -4.69
CA ASP A 21 -0.55 35.23 -6.04
C ASP A 21 -0.30 36.29 -7.13
N VAL A 22 -0.61 37.56 -6.86
CA VAL A 22 -0.50 38.68 -7.81
C VAL A 22 0.84 39.40 -7.70
N ILE A 23 1.47 39.41 -6.52
CA ILE A 23 2.81 39.99 -6.27
C ILE A 23 3.86 39.66 -7.34
N PRO A 24 4.11 38.39 -7.76
CA PRO A 24 5.17 38.09 -8.72
C PRO A 24 4.92 38.72 -10.09
N ASP A 25 3.66 38.73 -10.54
CA ASP A 25 3.25 39.37 -11.77
C ASP A 25 3.37 40.89 -11.69
N PHE A 26 3.06 41.46 -10.53
CA PHE A 26 3.15 42.89 -10.25
C PHE A 26 4.59 43.38 -10.33
N VAL A 27 5.47 42.76 -9.55
CA VAL A 27 6.89 43.12 -9.51
C VAL A 27 7.52 42.97 -10.90
N LYS A 28 7.16 41.92 -11.64
CA LYS A 28 7.60 41.74 -13.02
C LYS A 28 7.14 42.90 -13.91
N HIS A 29 5.86 43.26 -13.87
CA HIS A 29 5.33 44.36 -14.68
C HIS A 29 6.03 45.70 -14.37
N MET A 30 6.25 46.01 -13.09
CA MET A 30 6.93 47.24 -12.64
C MET A 30 8.43 47.29 -13.00
N ARG A 31 9.03 46.18 -13.42
CA ARG A 31 10.41 46.15 -13.92
C ARG A 31 10.51 46.34 -15.44
N TYR A 32 9.52 45.84 -16.18
CA TYR A 32 9.55 45.87 -17.65
C TYR A 32 8.77 47.04 -18.24
N CYS A 33 7.72 47.53 -17.57
CA CYS A 33 6.93 48.66 -18.04
C CYS A 33 7.42 49.97 -17.40
N LYS A 34 8.05 50.83 -18.21
CA LYS A 34 8.57 52.12 -17.74
C LYS A 34 7.47 53.06 -17.24
N ASN A 35 6.35 53.14 -17.96
CA ASN A 35 5.24 54.03 -17.59
C ASN A 35 4.65 53.67 -16.21
N CYS A 36 4.35 52.39 -15.98
CA CYS A 36 3.80 51.95 -14.69
C CYS A 36 4.82 52.08 -13.56
N ARG A 37 6.12 51.91 -13.83
CA ARG A 37 7.19 52.15 -12.86
C ARG A 37 7.23 53.61 -12.42
N GLU A 38 7.21 54.54 -13.36
CA GLU A 38 7.26 55.98 -13.06
C GLU A 38 6.04 56.39 -12.22
N GLU A 39 4.85 55.90 -12.56
CA GLU A 39 3.65 56.13 -11.76
C GLU A 39 3.79 55.56 -10.34
N LEU A 40 4.25 54.32 -10.20
CA LEU A 40 4.48 53.69 -8.90
C LEU A 40 5.48 54.49 -8.05
N GLU A 41 6.58 54.97 -8.64
CA GLU A 41 7.58 55.79 -7.96
C GLU A 41 7.00 57.11 -7.44
N ILE A 42 6.13 57.77 -8.23
CA ILE A 42 5.45 59.00 -7.82
C ILE A 42 4.51 58.73 -6.65
N TYR A 43 3.63 57.72 -6.75
CA TYR A 43 2.68 57.38 -5.68
C TYR A 43 3.40 56.95 -4.40
N TYR A 44 4.45 56.15 -4.52
CA TYR A 44 5.26 55.70 -3.39
C TYR A 44 5.92 56.89 -2.69
N THR A 45 6.58 57.77 -3.45
CA THR A 45 7.27 58.94 -2.89
C THR A 45 6.29 59.90 -2.20
N LEU A 46 5.10 60.12 -2.78
CA LEU A 46 4.10 60.99 -2.19
C LEU A 46 3.57 60.43 -0.86
N ILE A 47 3.08 59.18 -0.87
CA ILE A 47 2.39 58.60 0.29
C ILE A 47 3.39 58.24 1.41
N VAL A 48 4.49 57.59 1.05
CA VAL A 48 5.53 57.21 2.02
C VAL A 48 6.27 58.45 2.51
N GLY A 49 6.49 59.45 1.65
CA GLY A 49 7.07 60.73 2.04
C GLY A 49 6.21 61.46 3.08
N MET A 50 4.89 61.56 2.86
CA MET A 50 3.96 62.13 3.85
C MET A 50 4.01 61.35 5.18
N HIS A 51 3.98 60.02 5.12
CA HIS A 51 4.04 59.19 6.32
C HIS A 51 5.36 59.34 7.10
N GLN A 52 6.50 59.51 6.42
CA GLN A 52 7.80 59.75 7.09
C GLN A 52 7.84 61.11 7.78
N VAL A 53 7.29 62.14 7.13
CA VAL A 53 7.17 63.50 7.72
C VAL A 53 6.27 63.48 8.94
N ASP A 54 5.08 62.86 8.85
CA ASP A 54 4.11 62.80 9.95
C ASP A 54 4.67 62.06 11.18
N ASN A 55 5.50 61.04 10.96
CA ASN A 55 6.08 60.23 12.03
C ASN A 55 7.45 60.72 12.54
N ASN A 56 7.93 61.90 12.09
CA ASN A 56 9.26 62.42 12.41
C ASN A 56 10.40 61.41 12.15
N GLN A 57 10.26 60.56 11.14
CA GLN A 57 11.31 59.64 10.72
C GLN A 57 12.33 60.36 9.86
N GLU A 58 13.57 59.84 9.80
CA GLU A 58 14.56 60.35 8.85
C GLU A 58 14.00 60.21 7.43
N LEU A 59 13.86 61.36 6.74
CA LEU A 59 13.38 61.39 5.37
C LEU A 59 14.34 60.59 4.49
N SER A 60 13.79 59.59 3.80
CA SER A 60 14.58 58.77 2.87
C SER A 60 15.26 59.67 1.85
N GLN A 61 16.59 59.64 1.82
CA GLN A 61 17.36 60.38 0.82
C GLN A 61 17.16 59.83 -0.60
N ASN A 62 16.68 58.59 -0.75
CA ASN A 62 16.53 57.92 -2.03
C ASN A 62 15.29 57.00 -2.06
N PHE A 63 14.10 57.59 -2.25
CA PHE A 63 12.84 56.85 -2.37
C PHE A 63 12.85 55.78 -3.47
N ALA A 64 13.54 56.01 -4.58
CA ALA A 64 13.67 55.03 -5.66
C ALA A 64 14.38 53.74 -5.21
N LYS A 65 15.42 53.87 -4.39
CA LYS A 65 16.16 52.72 -3.85
C LYS A 65 15.34 51.97 -2.81
N ASP A 66 14.63 52.71 -1.96
CA ASP A 66 13.74 52.14 -0.96
C ASP A 66 12.58 51.36 -1.59
N LEU A 67 11.96 51.91 -2.63
CA LEU A 67 10.95 51.22 -3.43
C LEU A 67 11.48 49.92 -4.04
N GLU A 68 12.66 49.95 -4.66
CA GLU A 68 13.26 48.75 -5.25
C GLU A 68 13.55 47.68 -4.19
N ASN A 69 14.00 48.09 -3.00
CA ASN A 69 14.18 47.17 -1.88
C ASN A 69 12.85 46.53 -1.44
N GLU A 70 11.77 47.31 -1.37
CA GLU A 70 10.47 46.80 -0.98
C GLU A 70 9.88 45.83 -2.03
N LEU A 71 10.03 46.16 -3.33
CA LEU A 71 9.66 45.25 -4.44
C LEU A 71 10.43 43.92 -4.36
N ASN A 72 11.75 43.99 -4.13
CA ASN A 72 12.58 42.80 -3.92
C ASN A 72 12.12 42.00 -2.71
N ARG A 73 11.83 42.66 -1.59
CA ARG A 73 11.38 42.01 -0.35
C ARG A 73 10.08 41.24 -0.56
N LEU A 74 9.10 41.83 -1.25
CA LEU A 74 7.85 41.16 -1.58
C LEU A 74 8.07 39.95 -2.50
N GLU A 75 8.89 40.09 -3.53
CA GLU A 75 9.22 39.01 -4.45
C GLU A 75 9.89 37.83 -3.71
N HIS A 76 10.85 38.12 -2.83
CA HIS A 76 11.52 37.13 -2.01
C HIS A 76 10.56 36.44 -1.03
N ARG A 77 9.67 37.21 -0.38
CA ARG A 77 8.68 36.67 0.57
C ARG A 77 7.77 35.65 -0.10
N VAL A 78 7.24 35.98 -1.29
CA VAL A 78 6.37 35.07 -2.04
C VAL A 78 7.13 33.85 -2.56
N LYS A 79 8.36 34.04 -3.08
CA LYS A 79 9.21 32.91 -3.50
C LYS A 79 9.50 31.96 -2.34
N GLN A 80 9.79 32.48 -1.15
CA GLN A 80 10.04 31.69 0.05
C GLN A 80 8.77 30.96 0.51
N ALA A 81 7.63 31.64 0.55
CA ALA A 81 6.35 31.04 0.91
C ALA A 81 5.95 29.90 -0.06
N LYS A 82 6.12 30.10 -1.37
CA LYS A 82 5.87 29.07 -2.39
C LYS A 82 6.80 27.87 -2.19
N ARG A 83 8.11 28.09 -1.99
CA ARG A 83 9.07 27.01 -1.73
C ARG A 83 8.72 26.21 -0.48
N PHE A 84 8.25 26.86 0.58
CA PHE A 84 7.89 26.18 1.82
C PHE A 84 6.68 25.24 1.63
N LYS A 85 5.66 25.68 0.87
CA LYS A 85 4.48 24.85 0.54
C LYS A 85 4.83 23.66 -0.35
N PHE A 86 5.68 23.85 -1.37
CA PHE A 86 6.14 22.75 -2.22
C PHE A 86 7.06 21.77 -1.48
N SER A 87 7.91 22.27 -0.59
CA SER A 87 8.84 21.46 0.22
C SER A 87 8.10 20.52 1.18
N THR A 88 7.08 21.03 1.87
CA THR A 88 6.28 20.24 2.82
C THR A 88 5.49 19.13 2.13
N PHE A 89 4.89 19.41 0.96
CA PHE A 89 4.20 18.38 0.17
C PHE A 89 5.15 17.28 -0.33
N GLY A 90 6.35 17.67 -0.81
CA GLY A 90 7.38 16.73 -1.25
C GLY A 90 7.88 15.81 -0.12
N LEU A 91 8.06 16.35 1.08
CA LEU A 91 8.45 15.56 2.26
C LEU A 91 7.40 14.50 2.60
N VAL A 92 6.12 14.89 2.69
CA VAL A 92 5.03 13.96 3.03
C VAL A 92 4.89 12.86 1.99
N PHE A 93 4.96 13.23 0.70
CA PHE A 93 4.93 12.25 -0.39
C PHE A 93 6.11 11.27 -0.32
N GLY A 94 7.32 11.77 -0.04
CA GLY A 94 8.51 10.94 0.12
C GLY A 94 8.36 9.93 1.27
N VAL A 95 7.86 10.37 2.43
CA VAL A 95 7.61 9.48 3.57
C VAL A 95 6.55 8.41 3.23
N ALA A 96 5.48 8.77 2.53
CA ALA A 96 4.44 7.83 2.14
C ALA A 96 4.97 6.73 1.21
N VAL A 97 5.81 7.08 0.22
CA VAL A 97 6.40 6.10 -0.70
C VAL A 97 7.34 5.15 0.02
N VAL A 98 8.18 5.65 0.93
CA VAL A 98 9.08 4.81 1.74
C VAL A 98 8.29 3.88 2.65
N PHE A 99 7.21 4.37 3.25
CA PHE A 99 6.33 3.56 4.09
C PHE A 99 5.66 2.44 3.28
N LEU A 100 5.11 2.75 2.11
CA LEU A 100 4.51 1.75 1.22
C LEU A 100 5.53 0.70 0.77
N PHE A 101 6.76 1.13 0.45
CA PHE A 101 7.84 0.21 0.11
C PHE A 101 8.15 -0.73 1.28
N PHE A 102 8.26 -0.21 2.50
CA PHE A 102 8.53 -1.03 3.68
C PHE A 102 7.41 -2.05 3.95
N VAL A 103 6.14 -1.62 3.87
CA VAL A 103 4.98 -2.51 4.01
C VAL A 103 4.95 -3.59 2.93
N TYR A 104 5.26 -3.23 1.68
CA TYR A 104 5.32 -4.19 0.57
C TYR A 104 6.38 -5.28 0.84
N ASN A 105 7.59 -4.90 1.27
CA ASN A 105 8.64 -5.86 1.60
C ASN A 105 8.24 -6.76 2.79
N GLN A 106 7.64 -6.20 3.83
CA GLN A 106 7.13 -7.02 4.95
C GLN A 106 6.06 -8.02 4.50
N CYS A 107 5.19 -7.64 3.57
CA CYS A 107 4.19 -8.54 3.01
C CYS A 107 4.85 -9.67 2.22
N LEU A 108 5.84 -9.36 1.38
CA LEU A 108 6.61 -10.37 0.64
C LEU A 108 7.28 -11.37 1.58
N ASP A 109 7.91 -10.92 2.66
CA ASP A 109 8.53 -11.81 3.64
C ASP A 109 7.51 -12.76 4.27
N LYS A 110 6.31 -12.26 4.60
CA LYS A 110 5.24 -13.09 5.16
C LYS A 110 4.77 -14.15 4.16
N VAL A 111 4.53 -13.77 2.91
CA VAL A 111 4.12 -14.69 1.84
C VAL A 111 5.21 -15.74 1.61
N TYR A 112 6.46 -15.31 1.50
CA TYR A 112 7.60 -16.21 1.31
C TYR A 112 7.73 -17.24 2.43
N ASN A 113 7.60 -16.80 3.69
CA ASN A 113 7.67 -17.69 4.84
C ASN A 113 6.49 -18.69 4.87
N ILE A 114 5.29 -18.28 4.46
CA ILE A 114 4.13 -19.19 4.35
C ILE A 114 4.40 -20.24 3.29
N GLU A 115 4.87 -19.84 2.10
CA GLU A 115 5.20 -20.79 1.03
C GLU A 115 6.28 -21.80 1.47
N GLN A 116 7.30 -21.34 2.18
CA GLN A 116 8.35 -22.22 2.71
C GLN A 116 7.79 -23.24 3.72
N ARG A 117 6.91 -22.83 4.63
CA ARG A 117 6.26 -23.78 5.55
C ARG A 117 5.38 -24.80 4.81
N MET A 118 4.57 -24.35 3.85
CA MET A 118 3.73 -25.23 3.06
C MET A 118 4.57 -26.27 2.30
N LYS A 119 5.72 -25.87 1.75
CA LYS A 119 6.66 -26.79 1.09
C LYS A 119 7.24 -27.80 2.08
N LEU A 120 7.61 -27.38 3.28
CA LEU A 120 8.15 -28.26 4.32
C LEU A 120 7.12 -29.29 4.79
N GLU A 121 5.86 -28.88 5.00
CA GLU A 121 4.76 -29.77 5.39
C GLU A 121 4.44 -30.79 4.29
N ALA A 122 4.31 -30.34 3.04
CA ALA A 122 4.04 -31.22 1.89
C ALA A 122 5.20 -32.19 1.59
N GLN A 123 6.44 -31.81 1.91
CA GLN A 123 7.60 -32.68 1.78
C GLN A 123 7.50 -33.87 2.76
N GLY A 124 6.94 -33.70 3.95
CA GLY A 124 6.74 -34.79 4.91
C GLY A 124 5.82 -35.90 4.36
N ASP A 125 4.71 -35.52 3.74
CA ASP A 125 3.72 -36.48 3.20
C ASP A 125 4.26 -37.29 2.01
N THR A 126 5.13 -36.68 1.20
CA THR A 126 5.73 -37.32 0.01
C THR A 126 7.04 -38.04 0.30
N TYR A 127 7.80 -37.62 1.32
CA TYR A 127 9.11 -38.18 1.67
C TYR A 127 9.06 -39.67 2.03
N PHE A 128 8.05 -40.09 2.80
CA PHE A 128 7.90 -41.49 3.18
C PHE A 128 7.47 -42.36 2.00
N TYR A 129 6.67 -41.84 1.08
CA TYR A 129 6.26 -42.59 -0.11
C TYR A 129 7.42 -42.82 -1.09
N ASP A 130 8.29 -41.84 -1.31
CA ASP A 130 9.42 -42.03 -2.24
C ASP A 130 10.50 -42.95 -1.67
N THR A 131 10.71 -42.89 -0.35
CA THR A 131 11.75 -43.70 0.33
C THR A 131 11.29 -45.14 0.62
N PHE A 132 10.04 -45.32 1.05
CA PHE A 132 9.51 -46.61 1.52
C PHE A 132 8.29 -47.09 0.72
N GLY A 133 7.86 -46.39 -0.32
CA GLY A 133 6.60 -46.69 -1.01
C GLY A 133 6.56 -48.08 -1.64
N SER A 134 7.69 -48.57 -2.15
CA SER A 134 7.78 -49.93 -2.68
C SER A 134 7.67 -50.98 -1.57
N GLU A 135 8.42 -50.84 -0.47
CA GLU A 135 8.36 -51.76 0.67
C GLU A 135 7.00 -51.75 1.37
N MET A 136 6.40 -50.56 1.56
CA MET A 136 5.09 -50.42 2.18
C MET A 136 3.96 -50.99 1.32
N SER A 137 4.07 -50.89 -0.01
CA SER A 137 3.14 -51.53 -0.96
C SER A 137 3.22 -53.06 -0.92
N VAL A 138 4.43 -53.62 -0.78
CA VAL A 138 4.62 -55.08 -0.62
C VAL A 138 3.99 -55.56 0.69
N CYS A 139 4.26 -54.90 1.82
CA CYS A 139 3.63 -55.26 3.09
C CYS A 139 2.10 -55.12 3.04
N LEU A 140 1.56 -54.09 2.36
CA LEU A 140 0.12 -53.92 2.22
C LEU A 140 -0.51 -55.07 1.42
N ASN A 141 0.14 -55.52 0.35
CA ASN A 141 -0.32 -56.66 -0.44
C ASN A 141 -0.27 -57.97 0.35
N ASP A 142 0.77 -58.19 1.15
CA ASP A 142 0.88 -59.38 2.01
C ASP A 142 -0.24 -59.41 3.07
N ILE A 143 -0.52 -58.27 3.71
CA ILE A 143 -1.64 -58.17 4.68
C ILE A 143 -2.98 -58.43 4.00
N VAL A 144 -3.21 -57.87 2.81
CA VAL A 144 -4.44 -58.13 2.04
C VAL A 144 -4.55 -59.60 1.67
N GLN A 145 -3.45 -60.23 1.28
CA GLN A 145 -3.42 -61.64 0.94
C GLN A 145 -3.69 -62.52 2.18
N GLU A 146 -3.12 -62.22 3.34
CA GLU A 146 -3.41 -62.92 4.59
C GLU A 146 -4.88 -62.80 5.00
N VAL A 147 -5.47 -61.61 4.91
CA VAL A 147 -6.89 -61.38 5.21
C VAL A 147 -7.79 -62.13 4.22
N GLN A 148 -7.45 -62.13 2.93
CA GLN A 148 -8.18 -62.89 1.91
C GLN A 148 -8.10 -64.41 2.12
N ILE A 149 -6.96 -64.92 2.58
CA ILE A 149 -6.79 -66.34 2.94
C ILE A 149 -7.63 -66.67 4.17
N ALA A 150 -7.67 -65.80 5.18
CA ALA A 150 -8.47 -65.98 6.39
C ALA A 150 -9.99 -65.91 6.12
N GLN A 151 -10.43 -65.16 5.12
CA GLN A 151 -11.84 -65.01 4.74
C GLN A 151 -12.33 -66.04 3.71
N LYS A 152 -11.45 -66.90 3.17
CA LYS A 152 -11.88 -67.95 2.23
C LYS A 152 -12.79 -68.95 2.98
N PRO A 153 -14.03 -69.22 2.53
CA PRO A 153 -14.92 -70.13 3.23
C PRO A 153 -14.26 -71.52 3.29
N LYS A 154 -14.20 -72.09 4.49
CA LYS A 154 -13.66 -73.43 4.73
C LYS A 154 -14.52 -74.41 3.93
N GLU A 155 -13.96 -74.97 2.85
CA GLU A 155 -14.65 -75.95 2.03
C GLU A 155 -14.98 -77.16 2.90
N SER A 156 -16.27 -77.36 3.18
CA SER A 156 -16.74 -78.39 4.11
C SER A 156 -16.31 -79.77 3.61
N THR A 157 -15.61 -80.50 4.46
CA THR A 157 -15.15 -81.86 4.16
C THR A 157 -16.32 -82.78 3.83
N PHE A 158 -16.15 -83.77 2.94
CA PHE A 158 -17.22 -84.71 2.53
C PHE A 158 -18.03 -85.30 3.70
N TYR A 159 -17.36 -85.65 4.80
CA TYR A 159 -17.99 -86.18 6.02
C TYR A 159 -18.84 -85.15 6.78
N GLU A 160 -18.56 -83.86 6.62
CA GLU A 160 -19.27 -82.76 7.26
C GLU A 160 -20.60 -82.50 6.55
N LYS A 161 -20.60 -82.60 5.21
CA LYS A 161 -21.83 -82.63 4.40
C LYS A 161 -22.71 -83.85 4.70
N LEU A 162 -22.10 -85.02 4.87
CA LEU A 162 -22.82 -86.25 5.26
C LEU A 162 -23.52 -86.08 6.62
N ARG A 163 -22.85 -85.44 7.58
CA ARG A 163 -23.42 -85.17 8.91
C ARG A 163 -24.62 -84.22 8.83
N GLU A 164 -24.54 -83.15 8.05
CA GLU A 164 -25.68 -82.25 7.82
C GLU A 164 -26.86 -82.97 7.14
N TYR A 165 -26.59 -83.86 6.19
CA TYR A 165 -27.65 -84.64 5.54
C TYR A 165 -28.39 -85.55 6.52
N GLN A 166 -27.65 -86.27 7.39
CA GLN A 166 -28.24 -87.13 8.42
C GLN A 166 -29.03 -86.35 9.48
N LEU A 167 -28.62 -85.11 9.78
CA LEU A 167 -29.35 -84.24 10.71
C LEU A 167 -30.65 -83.68 10.11
N THR A 168 -30.69 -83.47 8.79
CA THR A 168 -31.87 -82.93 8.09
C THR A 168 -32.86 -84.01 7.65
N HIS A 169 -32.42 -85.27 7.61
CA HIS A 169 -33.24 -86.44 7.25
C HIS A 169 -33.05 -87.54 8.30
N PRO A 170 -33.57 -87.36 9.54
CA PRO A 170 -33.56 -88.42 10.53
C PRO A 170 -34.40 -89.60 10.03
N GLU A 171 -33.85 -90.82 10.09
CA GLU A 171 -34.63 -92.03 9.84
C GLU A 171 -35.78 -92.10 10.84
N SER A 172 -37.02 -92.10 10.35
CA SER A 172 -38.18 -92.43 11.16
C SER A 172 -38.09 -93.91 11.53
N GLU A 173 -37.84 -94.18 12.81
CA GLU A 173 -37.99 -95.50 13.41
C GLU A 173 -39.43 -96.00 13.20
N GLU A 174 -39.65 -96.84 12.19
CA GLU A 174 -40.80 -97.73 12.17
C GLU A 174 -40.54 -98.84 13.20
N THR A 175 -41.20 -98.69 14.34
CA THR A 175 -41.35 -99.74 15.34
C THR A 175 -42.34 -100.76 14.79
N GLU A 176 -41.86 -101.96 14.47
CA GLU A 176 -42.73 -103.13 14.27
C GLU A 176 -42.38 -104.17 15.34
N SER A 177 -43.32 -104.32 16.28
CA SER A 177 -43.38 -105.36 17.29
C SER A 177 -44.02 -106.64 16.71
N ASP A 178 -43.70 -107.77 17.35
CA ASP A 178 -44.41 -109.06 17.35
C ASP A 178 -43.93 -110.12 16.33
N GLU A 179 -43.05 -111.04 16.78
CA GLU A 179 -43.39 -112.39 17.30
C GLU A 179 -42.18 -113.06 17.98
#